data_AF-A0A968WD72-F1
#
_entry.id   AF-A0A968WD72-F1
#
_cell.length_a   1.000
_cell.length_b   1.000
_cell.length_c   1.000
_cell.angle_alpha   90.00
_cell.angle_beta   90.00
_cell.angle_gamma   90.00
#
_symmetry.space_group_name_H-M   'P 1'
#
loop_
_entity.id
_entity.type
_entity.pdbx_description
1 polymer ?
#
loop_
_entity_poly.entity_id
_entity_poly.type
_entity_poly.pdbx_seq_one_letter_code
_entity_poly.pdbx_strand_id
1 'polypeptide(L)'
;MLKSKSPQININTSLINLLSQNPTLGKLKLNQIDLSTYTISDIPNLDAVQLFNFNGWENTLIKDIPGLNAVPLATYPVPLMESGNTVARIDFIWGTAEKRRQRTVSGSDVAGFSVPCEAEDCPHIELDDLENSGRNIRGKFEGSSWISGKYQRVSGGWGCLKSVNGGKEPTGRLLYGSAFKVVVMEPDEKTDTVDTALFFRFKNACGATPYFIGPVPFFTYEVNAPIFIGD
;
A
#
# COMPACT_ATOMS: atom_id res chain seq x y z
N MET A 1 36.61 -4.52 -46.61
CA MET A 1 37.21 -3.89 -45.41
C MET A 1 36.90 -2.41 -45.41
N LEU A 2 35.80 -1.99 -44.78
CA LEU A 2 35.51 -0.57 -44.54
C LEU A 2 36.03 -0.21 -43.15
N LYS A 3 37.23 0.37 -43.10
CA LYS A 3 37.75 0.99 -41.87
C LYS A 3 36.95 2.26 -41.61
N SER A 4 35.94 2.22 -40.73
CA SER A 4 35.40 3.47 -40.19
C SER A 4 36.44 4.05 -39.24
N LYS A 5 37.01 5.20 -39.60
CA LYS A 5 37.75 6.03 -38.65
C LYS A 5 36.74 6.54 -37.63
N SER A 6 36.69 5.94 -36.45
CA SER A 6 36.02 6.57 -35.32
C SER A 6 36.64 7.97 -35.14
N PRO A 7 35.83 9.04 -35.05
CA PRO A 7 36.37 10.36 -34.78
C PRO A 7 37.15 10.28 -33.47
N GLN A 8 38.40 10.76 -33.49
CA GLN A 8 39.22 10.88 -32.29
C GLN A 8 38.56 11.93 -31.41
N ILE A 9 37.76 11.49 -30.44
CA ILE A 9 37.08 12.36 -29.49
C ILE A 9 38.14 12.85 -28.51
N ASN A 10 38.43 14.16 -28.54
CA ASN A 10 39.23 14.79 -27.52
C ASN A 10 38.41 14.85 -26.22
N ILE A 11 38.71 13.95 -25.28
CA ILE A 11 38.03 13.80 -23.99
C ILE A 11 38.25 14.99 -23.04
N ASN A 12 39.15 15.92 -23.37
CA ASN A 12 39.36 17.17 -22.61
C ASN A 12 38.52 18.34 -23.13
N THR A 13 37.56 18.10 -24.02
CA THR A 13 36.62 19.12 -24.51
C THR A 13 35.33 19.11 -23.69
N SER A 14 34.67 20.27 -23.59
CA SER A 14 33.35 20.33 -22.96
C SER A 14 32.33 19.58 -23.80
N LEU A 15 31.33 18.98 -23.14
CA LEU A 15 30.24 18.26 -23.81
C LEU A 15 29.55 19.14 -24.88
N ILE A 16 29.39 20.45 -24.61
CA ILE A 16 28.78 21.38 -25.56
C ILE A 16 29.61 21.57 -26.84
N ASN A 17 30.95 21.53 -26.74
CA ASN A 17 31.84 21.59 -27.90
C ASN A 17 31.87 20.27 -28.67
N LEU A 18 31.74 19.14 -27.96
CA LEU A 18 31.64 17.83 -28.60
C LEU A 18 30.33 17.68 -29.40
N LEU A 19 29.22 18.14 -28.83
CA LEU A 19 27.90 18.10 -29.46
C LEU A 19 27.79 19.07 -30.64
N SER A 20 28.46 20.23 -30.59
CA SER A 20 28.50 21.17 -31.72
C SER A 20 29.29 20.63 -32.91
N GLN A 21 30.36 19.86 -32.65
CA GLN A 21 31.16 19.18 -33.67
C GLN A 21 30.47 17.92 -34.23
N ASN A 22 29.54 17.32 -33.47
CA ASN A 22 28.86 16.09 -33.84
C ASN A 22 27.34 16.19 -33.57
N PRO A 23 26.58 16.89 -34.43
CA PRO A 23 25.16 17.17 -34.19
C PRO A 23 24.27 15.92 -34.11
N THR A 24 24.74 14.80 -34.67
CA THR A 24 24.06 13.50 -34.60
C THR A 24 24.10 12.90 -33.20
N LEU A 25 25.16 13.14 -32.42
CA LEU A 25 25.25 12.67 -31.03
C LEU A 25 24.21 13.34 -30.14
N GLY A 26 23.93 14.63 -30.37
CA GLY A 26 22.90 15.38 -29.62
C GLY A 26 21.46 14.94 -29.89
N LYS A 27 21.25 14.04 -30.85
CA LYS A 27 19.94 13.48 -31.19
C LYS A 27 19.74 12.04 -30.71
N LEU A 28 20.77 11.42 -30.13
CA LEU A 28 20.66 10.08 -29.57
C LEU A 28 19.72 10.11 -28.36
N LYS A 29 18.81 9.14 -28.33
CA LYS A 29 17.98 8.88 -27.15
C LYS A 29 18.74 7.97 -26.20
N LEU A 30 18.44 8.07 -24.90
CA LEU A 30 19.09 7.23 -23.87
C LEU A 30 18.96 5.73 -24.15
N ASN A 31 17.84 5.29 -24.74
CA ASN A 31 17.64 3.88 -25.13
C ASN A 31 18.44 3.42 -26.36
N GLN A 32 19.25 4.30 -26.95
CA GLN A 32 20.16 4.00 -28.07
C GLN A 32 21.64 4.00 -27.62
N ILE A 33 21.88 4.22 -26.33
CA ILE A 33 23.21 4.25 -25.71
C ILE A 33 23.30 3.02 -24.80
N ASP A 34 24.44 2.33 -24.84
CA ASP A 34 24.72 1.28 -23.87
C ASP A 34 24.95 1.93 -22.50
N LEU A 35 23.97 1.75 -21.60
CA LEU A 35 24.01 2.27 -20.23
C LEU A 35 24.34 1.18 -19.21
N SER A 36 24.71 -0.03 -19.63
CA SER A 36 24.93 -1.19 -18.75
C SER A 36 26.02 -0.98 -17.69
N THR A 37 26.93 -0.03 -17.90
CA THR A 37 27.99 0.34 -16.96
C THR A 37 27.58 1.41 -15.94
N TYR A 38 26.41 2.02 -16.10
CA TYR A 38 25.90 3.05 -15.20
C TYR A 38 24.83 2.48 -14.28
N THR A 39 24.90 2.87 -13.01
CA THR A 39 23.90 2.58 -11.98
C THR A 39 22.95 3.76 -11.80
N ILE A 40 21.82 3.54 -11.14
CA ILE A 40 20.88 4.61 -10.78
C ILE A 40 21.59 5.69 -9.92
N SER A 41 22.52 5.28 -9.07
CA SER A 41 23.33 6.18 -8.23
C SER A 41 24.27 7.09 -9.02
N ASP A 42 24.57 6.77 -10.28
CA ASP A 42 25.41 7.60 -11.15
C ASP A 42 24.64 8.75 -11.81
N ILE A 43 23.30 8.78 -11.67
CA ILE A 43 22.47 9.87 -12.19
C ILE A 43 22.61 11.08 -11.24
N PRO A 44 23.22 12.19 -11.68
CA PRO A 44 23.49 13.32 -10.80
C PRO A 44 22.21 13.91 -10.21
N ASN A 45 22.21 14.14 -8.90
CA ASN A 45 21.13 14.73 -8.12
C ASN A 45 19.83 13.90 -8.07
N LEU A 46 19.82 12.66 -8.55
CA LEU A 46 18.61 11.83 -8.51
C LEU A 46 18.13 11.55 -7.07
N ASP A 47 19.08 11.46 -6.14
CA ASP A 47 18.87 11.33 -4.70
C ASP A 47 18.13 12.52 -4.07
N ALA A 48 18.24 13.70 -4.68
CA ALA A 48 17.57 14.92 -4.22
C ALA A 48 16.23 15.20 -4.93
N VAL A 49 15.90 14.48 -6.01
CA VAL A 49 14.65 14.70 -6.75
C VAL A 49 13.47 14.06 -6.00
N GLN A 50 12.48 14.87 -5.65
CA GLN A 50 11.24 14.39 -5.03
C GLN A 50 10.44 13.51 -5.99
N LEU A 51 9.91 12.39 -5.51
CA LEU A 51 9.23 11.38 -6.35
C LEU A 51 8.07 11.94 -7.19
N PHE A 52 7.37 12.97 -6.70
CA PHE A 52 6.26 13.57 -7.43
C PHE A 52 6.68 14.38 -8.67
N ASN A 53 7.97 14.65 -8.83
CA ASN A 53 8.52 15.34 -10.00
C ASN A 53 8.75 14.38 -11.18
N PHE A 54 8.66 13.07 -10.99
CA PHE A 54 8.75 12.11 -12.09
C PHE A 54 7.41 12.00 -12.80
N ASN A 55 7.38 12.19 -14.11
CA ASN A 55 6.15 12.09 -14.89
C ASN A 55 5.54 10.68 -14.77
N GLY A 56 4.26 10.58 -14.41
CA GLY A 56 3.54 9.32 -14.26
C GLY A 56 3.84 8.55 -12.97
N TRP A 57 4.52 9.15 -11.99
CA TRP A 57 4.78 8.55 -10.68
C TRP A 57 3.50 8.08 -9.99
N GLU A 58 2.40 8.79 -10.20
CA GLU A 58 1.08 8.52 -9.65
C GLU A 58 0.40 7.29 -10.27
N ASN A 59 0.84 6.88 -11.47
CA ASN A 59 0.31 5.72 -12.19
C ASN A 59 1.11 4.44 -11.91
N THR A 60 2.24 4.56 -11.21
CA THR A 60 3.02 3.39 -10.77
C THR A 60 2.30 2.75 -9.60
N LEU A 61 1.77 1.56 -9.79
CA LEU A 61 1.15 0.82 -8.69
C LEU A 61 2.23 0.49 -7.68
N ILE A 62 1.94 0.69 -6.40
CA ILE A 62 2.93 0.49 -5.34
C ILE A 62 3.45 -0.96 -5.32
N LYS A 63 2.62 -1.92 -5.76
CA LYS A 63 3.01 -3.33 -5.96
C LYS A 63 4.12 -3.55 -7.00
N ASP A 64 4.31 -2.60 -7.92
CA ASP A 64 5.27 -2.67 -9.01
C ASP A 64 6.63 -2.04 -8.61
N ILE A 65 6.77 -1.54 -7.38
CA ILE A 65 8.04 -1.00 -6.85
C ILE A 65 8.92 -2.16 -6.36
N PRO A 66 10.06 -2.46 -7.03
CA PRO A 66 10.93 -3.56 -6.64
C PRO A 66 11.49 -3.36 -5.23
N GLY A 67 11.42 -4.41 -4.40
CA GLY A 67 12.00 -4.41 -3.05
C GLY A 67 11.18 -3.66 -1.98
N LEU A 68 10.05 -3.05 -2.32
CA LEU A 68 9.20 -2.38 -1.33
C LEU A 68 8.63 -3.36 -0.29
N ASN A 69 8.31 -4.57 -0.71
CA ASN A 69 7.89 -5.67 0.17
C ASN A 69 9.02 -6.17 1.10
N ALA A 70 10.27 -5.78 0.84
CA ALA A 70 11.43 -6.16 1.65
C ALA A 70 11.85 -5.05 2.64
N VAL A 71 11.20 -3.89 2.64
CA VAL A 71 11.48 -2.82 3.60
C VAL A 71 10.99 -3.25 4.98
N PRO A 72 11.88 -3.44 5.97
CA PRO A 72 11.47 -3.81 7.31
C PRO A 72 10.53 -2.75 7.91
N LEU A 73 9.46 -3.19 8.56
CA LEU A 73 8.55 -2.29 9.26
C LEU A 73 9.29 -1.42 10.30
N ALA A 74 10.34 -1.94 10.92
CA ALA A 74 11.19 -1.23 11.89
C ALA A 74 11.95 -0.03 11.30
N THR A 75 12.13 0.03 9.98
CA THR A 75 12.83 1.15 9.31
C THR A 75 11.86 2.18 8.72
N TYR A 76 10.56 2.10 9.03
CA TYR A 76 9.62 3.11 8.59
C TYR A 76 9.91 4.47 9.24
N PRO A 77 9.85 5.58 8.48
CA PRO A 77 10.17 6.92 8.98
C PRO A 77 9.15 7.44 10.00
N VAL A 78 7.99 6.79 10.12
CA VAL A 78 7.01 7.03 11.18
C VAL A 78 7.14 5.90 12.19
N PRO A 79 7.39 6.19 13.48
CA PRO A 79 7.43 5.16 14.52
C PRO A 79 6.15 4.33 14.48
N LEU A 80 6.30 3.03 14.26
CA LEU A 80 5.19 2.10 14.35
C LEU A 80 4.99 1.76 15.82
N MET A 81 3.81 2.09 16.32
CA MET A 81 3.38 1.72 17.67
C MET A 81 2.13 0.88 17.53
N GLU A 82 2.14 -0.31 18.11
CA GLU A 82 0.94 -1.10 18.26
C GLU A 82 -0.13 -0.29 18.99
N SER A 83 -1.31 -0.19 18.38
CA SER A 83 -2.48 0.43 18.98
C SER A 83 -3.25 -0.67 19.68
N GLY A 84 -2.91 -0.95 20.94
CA GLY A 84 -3.55 -2.01 21.72
C GLY A 84 -2.79 -3.33 21.70
N ASN A 85 -3.36 -4.33 22.35
CA ASN A 85 -2.78 -5.68 22.48
C ASN A 85 -3.77 -6.81 22.14
N THR A 86 -4.87 -6.47 21.46
CA THR A 86 -5.93 -7.43 21.18
C THR A 86 -5.60 -8.29 19.97
N VAL A 87 -5.70 -9.60 20.15
CA VAL A 87 -5.55 -10.61 19.10
C VAL A 87 -6.83 -11.46 19.07
N ALA A 88 -7.31 -11.76 17.87
CA ALA A 88 -8.44 -12.64 17.62
C ALA A 88 -8.01 -13.85 16.78
N ARG A 89 -8.87 -14.86 16.68
CA ARG A 89 -8.74 -15.95 15.70
C ARG A 89 -9.60 -15.61 14.48
N ILE A 90 -9.15 -15.98 13.28
CA ILE A 90 -10.01 -16.00 12.10
C ILE A 90 -10.86 -17.28 12.17
N ASP A 91 -12.17 -17.16 12.38
CA ASP A 91 -13.08 -18.30 12.47
C ASP A 91 -13.51 -18.79 11.09
N PHE A 92 -13.90 -17.84 10.23
CA PHE A 92 -14.30 -18.12 8.85
C PHE A 92 -13.82 -17.02 7.90
N ILE A 93 -13.65 -17.41 6.65
CA ILE A 93 -13.33 -16.52 5.54
C ILE A 93 -14.51 -16.56 4.59
N TRP A 94 -15.15 -15.41 4.37
CA TRP A 94 -16.39 -15.29 3.60
C TRP A 94 -16.19 -14.40 2.38
N GLY A 95 -16.58 -14.91 1.21
CA GLY A 95 -16.54 -14.25 -0.08
C GLY A 95 -17.77 -13.38 -0.35
N THR A 96 -18.05 -13.15 -1.63
CA THR A 96 -19.07 -12.19 -2.09
C THR A 96 -20.51 -12.66 -1.98
N ALA A 97 -20.74 -13.92 -1.60
CA ALA A 97 -22.09 -14.43 -1.35
C ALA A 97 -22.70 -13.84 -0.08
N GLU A 98 -21.87 -13.47 0.88
CA GLU A 98 -22.30 -12.92 2.15
C GLU A 98 -22.81 -11.49 2.02
N LYS A 99 -23.82 -11.16 2.81
CA LYS A 99 -24.51 -9.88 2.77
C LYS A 99 -24.60 -9.28 4.16
N ARG A 100 -24.90 -7.98 4.22
CA ARG A 100 -25.37 -7.26 5.43
C ARG A 100 -24.73 -7.70 6.75
N ARG A 101 -23.68 -7.00 7.19
CA ARG A 101 -22.97 -7.28 8.44
C ARG A 101 -23.01 -6.07 9.36
N GLN A 102 -23.67 -6.23 10.51
CA GLN A 102 -23.90 -5.17 11.50
C GLN A 102 -22.82 -5.12 12.58
N ARG A 103 -22.33 -6.27 13.02
CA ARG A 103 -21.29 -6.36 14.05
C ARG A 103 -19.92 -6.39 13.40
N THR A 104 -19.40 -5.21 13.08
CA THR A 104 -18.13 -5.07 12.36
C THR A 104 -17.02 -4.50 13.23
N VAL A 105 -15.78 -4.83 12.87
CA VAL A 105 -14.55 -4.29 13.48
C VAL A 105 -13.73 -3.46 12.48
N SER A 106 -14.32 -3.06 11.36
CA SER A 106 -13.65 -2.32 10.29
C SER A 106 -14.30 -0.96 10.05
N GLY A 107 -13.48 0.02 9.69
CA GLY A 107 -13.94 1.35 9.28
C GLY A 107 -12.80 2.33 9.05
N SER A 108 -12.86 3.50 9.67
CA SER A 108 -11.82 4.54 9.61
C SER A 108 -11.71 5.33 10.91
N ASP A 109 -10.64 6.12 11.04
CA ASP A 109 -10.47 7.08 12.13
C ASP A 109 -11.46 8.26 12.08
N VAL A 110 -12.27 8.35 11.01
CA VAL A 110 -13.29 9.38 10.81
C VAL A 110 -14.71 8.84 10.99
N ALA A 111 -14.99 7.64 10.47
CA ALA A 111 -16.32 7.01 10.54
C ALA A 111 -16.48 6.09 11.76
N GLY A 112 -15.39 5.81 12.48
CA GLY A 112 -15.32 4.77 13.51
C GLY A 112 -14.91 3.41 12.93
N PHE A 113 -14.52 2.48 13.79
CA PHE A 113 -14.06 1.13 13.41
C PHE A 113 -15.13 0.04 13.59
N SER A 114 -16.40 0.43 13.52
CA SER A 114 -17.55 -0.49 13.58
C SER A 114 -18.60 -0.05 12.56
N VAL A 115 -18.17 0.20 11.32
CA VAL A 115 -19.07 0.63 10.25
C VAL A 115 -19.79 -0.59 9.67
N PRO A 116 -21.13 -0.68 9.74
CA PRO A 116 -21.87 -1.79 9.15
C PRO A 116 -21.67 -1.89 7.64
N CYS A 117 -21.61 -3.11 7.10
CA CYS A 117 -21.71 -3.34 5.67
C CYS A 117 -23.17 -3.59 5.32
N GLU A 118 -23.80 -2.67 4.58
CA GLU A 118 -25.21 -2.78 4.17
C GLU A 118 -25.40 -3.34 2.75
N ALA A 119 -24.29 -3.65 2.08
CA ALA A 119 -24.29 -4.11 0.70
C ALA A 119 -24.82 -5.54 0.56
N GLU A 120 -25.12 -5.91 -0.68
CA GLU A 120 -25.51 -7.27 -1.07
C GLU A 120 -24.28 -8.17 -1.32
N ASP A 121 -23.07 -7.61 -1.17
CA ASP A 121 -21.77 -8.28 -1.23
C ASP A 121 -20.84 -7.72 -0.13
N CYS A 122 -20.73 -8.44 0.96
CA CYS A 122 -19.90 -8.10 2.12
C CYS A 122 -18.85 -9.17 2.39
N PRO A 123 -17.85 -9.39 1.51
CA PRO A 123 -16.72 -10.25 1.82
C PRO A 123 -16.01 -9.79 3.09
N HIS A 124 -15.65 -10.74 3.95
CA HIS A 124 -15.05 -10.45 5.25
C HIS A 124 -14.35 -11.66 5.82
N ILE A 125 -13.54 -11.43 6.84
CA ILE A 125 -13.19 -12.46 7.81
C ILE A 125 -14.14 -12.37 8.99
N GLU A 126 -14.64 -13.51 9.45
CA GLU A 126 -15.34 -13.65 10.73
C GLU A 126 -14.30 -13.94 11.81
N LEU A 127 -14.39 -13.21 12.91
CA LEU A 127 -13.47 -13.32 14.02
C LEU A 127 -14.09 -14.14 15.15
N ASP A 128 -13.22 -14.79 15.90
CA ASP A 128 -13.54 -15.38 17.18
C ASP A 128 -12.47 -15.00 18.21
N ASP A 129 -12.81 -15.14 19.48
CA ASP A 129 -11.87 -14.92 20.56
C ASP A 129 -10.79 -16.02 20.56
N LEU A 130 -9.59 -15.72 21.12
CA LEU A 130 -8.52 -16.70 21.29
C LEU A 130 -8.83 -17.67 22.45
N GLU A 131 -9.96 -18.36 22.41
CA GLU A 131 -10.29 -19.35 23.43
C GLU A 131 -9.67 -20.71 23.08
N ASN A 132 -8.74 -21.17 23.93
CA ASN A 132 -8.41 -22.59 24.00
C ASN A 132 -9.58 -23.33 24.65
N SER A 133 -10.44 -23.96 23.84
CA SER A 133 -11.41 -24.99 24.25
C SER A 133 -12.60 -24.56 25.14
N GLY A 134 -13.79 -24.49 24.54
CA GLY A 134 -15.01 -25.08 25.11
C GLY A 134 -15.64 -24.44 26.35
N ARG A 135 -15.91 -23.13 26.39
CA ARG A 135 -16.91 -22.57 27.33
C ARG A 135 -17.89 -21.64 26.62
N ASN A 136 -19.14 -21.65 27.09
CA ASN A 136 -20.27 -20.87 26.58
C ASN A 136 -20.17 -19.35 26.88
N ILE A 137 -18.97 -18.76 26.87
CA ILE A 137 -18.78 -17.32 27.08
C ILE A 137 -18.61 -16.70 25.71
N ARG A 138 -19.62 -15.96 25.25
CA ARG A 138 -19.46 -15.17 24.03
C ARG A 138 -18.51 -14.02 24.27
N GLY A 139 -17.33 -14.08 23.67
CA GLY A 139 -16.33 -13.04 23.81
C GLY A 139 -16.58 -11.82 22.90
N LYS A 140 -15.63 -10.88 22.92
CA LYS A 140 -15.77 -9.59 22.21
C LYS A 140 -15.81 -9.80 20.70
N PHE A 141 -15.15 -10.85 20.20
CA PHE A 141 -14.93 -11.05 18.78
C PHE A 141 -15.80 -12.12 18.16
N GLU A 142 -16.31 -13.10 18.91
CA GLU A 142 -17.14 -14.19 18.38
C GLU A 142 -18.22 -13.70 17.40
N GLY A 143 -18.11 -14.05 16.12
CA GLY A 143 -19.06 -13.68 15.07
C GLY A 143 -19.00 -12.21 14.63
N SER A 144 -17.92 -11.50 14.95
CA SER A 144 -17.68 -10.13 14.45
C SER A 144 -16.97 -10.15 13.11
N SER A 145 -17.35 -9.24 12.22
CA SER A 145 -16.85 -9.21 10.84
C SER A 145 -15.79 -8.11 10.63
N TRP A 146 -14.64 -8.45 10.08
CA TRP A 146 -13.74 -7.46 9.48
C TRP A 146 -13.98 -7.43 7.97
N ILE A 147 -14.72 -6.40 7.53
CA ILE A 147 -15.18 -6.25 6.15
C ILE A 147 -14.02 -5.93 5.21
N SER A 148 -14.08 -6.48 4.00
CA SER A 148 -13.12 -6.18 2.95
C SER A 148 -13.19 -4.72 2.50
N GLY A 149 -12.05 -4.04 2.53
CA GLY A 149 -11.88 -2.69 2.00
C GLY A 149 -11.90 -2.62 0.47
N LYS A 150 -11.81 -3.76 -0.22
CA LYS A 150 -12.01 -3.82 -1.67
C LYS A 150 -13.48 -3.54 -2.04
N TYR A 151 -14.41 -3.96 -1.18
CA TYR A 151 -15.86 -3.88 -1.44
C TYR A 151 -16.54 -2.76 -0.64
N GLN A 152 -16.01 -2.38 0.53
CA GLN A 152 -16.56 -1.30 1.33
C GLN A 152 -15.60 -0.11 1.43
N ARG A 153 -16.08 1.06 0.99
CA ARG A 153 -15.42 2.36 1.19
C ARG A 153 -16.14 3.19 2.24
N VAL A 154 -15.39 3.79 3.14
CA VAL A 154 -15.89 4.61 4.25
C VAL A 154 -15.35 6.04 4.15
N SER A 155 -15.97 6.98 4.85
CA SER A 155 -15.47 8.35 4.93
C SER A 155 -14.11 8.39 5.62
N GLY A 156 -13.19 9.20 5.12
CA GLY A 156 -11.83 9.32 5.64
C GLY A 156 -11.25 10.72 5.42
N GLY A 157 -10.07 10.96 5.97
CA GLY A 157 -9.38 12.24 5.88
C GLY A 157 -10.05 13.39 6.65
N TRP A 158 -9.32 14.49 6.83
CA TRP A 158 -9.80 15.67 7.55
C TRP A 158 -9.06 16.94 7.12
N GLY A 159 -9.60 18.10 7.49
CA GLY A 159 -9.03 19.41 7.16
C GLY A 159 -9.08 19.73 5.66
N CYS A 160 -8.09 20.48 5.18
CA CYS A 160 -7.98 20.92 3.78
C CYS A 160 -7.85 19.75 2.79
N LEU A 161 -7.38 18.58 3.26
CA LEU A 161 -7.09 17.40 2.43
C LEU A 161 -8.23 16.37 2.45
N LYS A 162 -9.32 16.62 3.19
CA LYS A 162 -10.41 15.66 3.38
C LYS A 162 -11.08 15.19 2.09
N SER A 163 -11.06 15.99 1.04
CA SER A 163 -11.77 15.69 -0.22
C SER A 163 -10.94 14.88 -1.21
N VAL A 164 -9.65 14.64 -0.94
CA VAL A 164 -8.79 13.78 -1.78
C VAL A 164 -9.40 12.39 -1.88
N ASN A 165 -9.35 11.76 -3.06
CA ASN A 165 -9.99 10.46 -3.32
C ASN A 165 -11.52 10.44 -3.00
N GLY A 166 -12.19 11.59 -3.18
CA GLY A 166 -13.60 11.77 -2.87
C GLY A 166 -13.93 11.75 -1.37
N GLY A 167 -12.92 11.90 -0.51
CA GLY A 167 -13.05 11.76 0.94
C GLY A 167 -13.38 10.34 1.40
N LYS A 168 -12.98 9.36 0.59
CA LYS A 168 -13.22 7.95 0.85
C LYS A 168 -11.91 7.17 0.94
N GLU A 169 -11.94 6.11 1.73
CA GLU A 169 -10.87 5.13 1.89
C GLU A 169 -11.48 3.72 2.06
N PRO A 170 -10.74 2.64 1.76
CA PRO A 170 -11.14 1.30 2.15
C PRO A 170 -11.40 1.22 3.65
N THR A 171 -12.44 0.46 4.02
CA THR A 171 -12.66 0.05 5.42
C THR A 171 -11.48 -0.78 5.92
N GLY A 172 -11.11 -0.66 7.19
CA GLY A 172 -9.98 -1.39 7.77
C GLY A 172 -9.70 -0.96 9.21
N ARG A 173 -8.48 -1.19 9.70
CA ARG A 173 -8.05 -0.82 11.07
C ARG A 173 -6.67 -0.17 11.12
N LEU A 174 -6.42 0.62 12.16
CA LEU A 174 -5.13 1.28 12.42
C LEU A 174 -4.32 0.53 13.48
N LEU A 175 -3.98 -0.73 13.18
CA LEU A 175 -3.33 -1.65 14.12
C LEU A 175 -1.99 -1.13 14.66
N TYR A 176 -1.23 -0.43 13.83
CA TYR A 176 0.11 0.08 14.14
C TYR A 176 0.14 1.60 14.20
N GLY A 177 -0.94 2.18 14.72
CA GLY A 177 -1.13 3.61 14.81
C GLY A 177 -1.45 4.25 13.46
N SER A 178 -1.20 5.56 13.34
CA SER A 178 -1.71 6.35 12.23
C SER A 178 -0.84 6.34 10.95
N ALA A 179 0.25 5.57 10.94
CA ALA A 179 1.18 5.51 9.81
C ALA A 179 0.50 4.91 8.56
N PHE A 180 -0.20 3.80 8.74
CA PHE A 180 -0.94 3.11 7.69
C PHE A 180 -2.17 2.40 8.25
N LYS A 181 -3.09 2.10 7.36
CA LYS A 181 -4.26 1.28 7.63
C LYS A 181 -4.03 -0.12 7.10
N VAL A 182 -4.36 -1.12 7.91
CA VAL A 182 -4.43 -2.53 7.49
C VAL A 182 -5.86 -2.81 7.01
N VAL A 183 -5.95 -3.42 5.83
CA VAL A 183 -7.20 -3.65 5.12
C VAL A 183 -7.28 -5.12 4.71
N VAL A 184 -8.40 -5.78 5.03
CA VAL A 184 -8.76 -7.08 4.46
C VAL A 184 -9.09 -6.89 2.98
N MET A 185 -8.44 -7.66 2.11
CA MET A 185 -8.56 -7.55 0.66
C MET A 185 -9.51 -8.60 0.12
N GLU A 186 -9.04 -9.65 -0.56
CA GLU A 186 -9.93 -10.68 -1.12
C GLU A 186 -9.89 -11.96 -0.29
N PRO A 187 -11.00 -12.28 0.40
CA PRO A 187 -11.26 -13.62 0.92
C PRO A 187 -11.42 -14.63 -0.23
N ASP A 188 -10.78 -15.78 -0.11
CA ASP A 188 -10.99 -16.95 -0.97
C ASP A 188 -11.50 -18.13 -0.13
N GLU A 189 -12.81 -18.40 -0.22
CA GLU A 189 -13.49 -19.51 0.47
C GLU A 189 -13.02 -20.88 -0.01
N LYS A 190 -12.43 -21.00 -1.20
CA LYS A 190 -12.00 -22.31 -1.73
C LYS A 190 -10.69 -22.75 -1.12
N THR A 191 -9.81 -21.80 -0.83
CA THR A 191 -8.50 -22.05 -0.25
C THR A 191 -8.46 -21.74 1.24
N ASP A 192 -9.55 -21.20 1.82
CA ASP A 192 -9.61 -20.73 3.20
C ASP A 192 -8.47 -19.75 3.51
N THR A 193 -8.22 -18.82 2.57
CA THR A 193 -7.17 -17.79 2.70
C THR A 193 -7.68 -16.39 2.43
N VAL A 194 -6.99 -15.39 2.99
CA VAL A 194 -7.31 -13.98 2.79
C VAL A 194 -6.05 -13.13 2.77
N ASP A 195 -5.98 -12.24 1.80
CA ASP A 195 -4.91 -11.27 1.72
C ASP A 195 -5.24 -10.01 2.52
N THR A 196 -4.21 -9.41 3.12
CA THR A 196 -4.27 -8.07 3.69
C THR A 196 -3.36 -7.11 2.92
N ALA A 197 -3.71 -5.83 2.95
CA ALA A 197 -2.89 -4.78 2.36
C ALA A 197 -2.78 -3.57 3.28
N LEU A 198 -1.67 -2.85 3.11
CA LEU A 198 -1.45 -1.55 3.73
C LEU A 198 -1.94 -0.45 2.80
N PHE A 199 -2.63 0.53 3.39
CA PHE A 199 -2.98 1.80 2.76
C PHE A 199 -2.39 2.95 3.56
N PHE A 200 -1.78 3.89 2.87
CA PHE A 200 -1.11 5.06 3.44
C PHE A 200 -1.90 6.33 3.14
N ARG A 201 -1.61 7.39 3.90
CA ARG A 201 -2.16 8.73 3.68
C ARG A 201 -1.08 9.78 3.74
N PHE A 202 -1.34 10.93 3.13
CA PHE A 202 -0.50 12.11 3.27
C PHE A 202 -1.08 13.05 4.34
N LYS A 203 -0.21 13.63 5.17
CA LYS A 203 -0.55 14.63 6.19
C LYS A 203 0.28 15.89 5.99
N ASN A 204 -0.34 17.04 6.21
CA ASN A 204 0.35 18.33 6.34
C ASN A 204 -0.30 19.15 7.46
N ALA A 205 0.16 20.39 7.66
CA ALA A 205 -0.36 21.26 8.71
C ALA A 205 -1.85 21.58 8.60
N CYS A 206 -2.46 21.52 7.40
CA CYS A 206 -3.87 21.86 7.20
C CYS A 206 -4.81 20.66 7.17
N GLY A 207 -4.31 19.42 7.09
CA GLY A 207 -5.17 18.25 6.95
C GLY A 207 -4.45 16.93 6.75
N ALA A 208 -5.26 15.87 6.67
CA ALA A 208 -4.85 14.56 6.22
C ALA A 208 -5.76 14.09 5.09
N THR A 209 -5.18 13.43 4.08
CA THR A 209 -5.98 12.70 3.09
C THR A 209 -6.63 11.49 3.76
N PRO A 210 -7.66 10.88 3.12
CA PRO A 210 -7.99 9.50 3.42
C PRO A 210 -6.78 8.56 3.21
N TYR A 211 -6.83 7.34 3.74
CA TYR A 211 -5.88 6.27 3.45
C TYR A 211 -6.15 5.68 2.06
N PHE A 212 -5.58 6.28 1.02
CA PHE A 212 -5.83 5.88 -0.38
C PHE A 212 -4.58 5.41 -1.14
N ILE A 213 -3.39 5.59 -0.57
CA ILE A 213 -2.12 5.25 -1.22
C ILE A 213 -1.85 3.76 -0.95
N GLY A 214 -2.10 2.91 -1.95
CA GLY A 214 -2.09 1.45 -1.81
C GLY A 214 -2.77 0.78 -3.02
N PRO A 215 -3.04 -0.53 -2.98
CA PRO A 215 -2.68 -1.47 -1.91
C PRO A 215 -1.19 -1.84 -1.95
N VAL A 216 -0.56 -1.96 -0.77
CA VAL A 216 0.74 -2.63 -0.60
C VAL A 216 0.49 -4.00 0.02
N PRO A 217 0.82 -5.11 -0.64
CA PRO A 217 0.64 -6.45 -0.06
C PRO A 217 1.31 -6.56 1.30
N PHE A 218 0.63 -7.17 2.28
CA PHE A 218 1.15 -7.32 3.64
C PHE A 218 1.27 -8.78 4.05
N PHE A 219 0.28 -9.32 4.76
CA PHE A 219 0.23 -10.72 5.15
C PHE A 219 -0.97 -11.42 4.50
N THR A 220 -0.77 -12.69 4.18
CA THR A 220 -1.86 -13.62 3.87
C THR A 220 -2.12 -14.45 5.12
N TYR A 221 -3.40 -14.60 5.46
CA TYR A 221 -3.85 -15.42 6.57
C TYR A 221 -4.72 -16.57 6.07
N GLU A 222 -4.86 -17.58 6.91
CA GLU A 222 -5.76 -18.72 6.72
C GLU A 222 -6.77 -18.80 7.87
N VAL A 223 -7.82 -19.60 7.69
CA VAL A 223 -8.74 -19.94 8.79
C VAL A 223 -7.98 -20.51 9.98
N ASN A 224 -8.42 -20.18 11.20
CA ASN A 224 -7.79 -20.45 12.50
C ASN A 224 -6.48 -19.68 12.79
N ALA A 225 -5.96 -18.87 11.86
CA ALA A 225 -4.79 -18.06 12.14
C ALA A 225 -5.10 -17.00 13.22
N PRO A 226 -4.15 -16.71 14.13
CA PRO A 226 -4.24 -15.55 15.00
C PRO A 226 -4.01 -14.27 14.17
N ILE A 227 -4.85 -13.26 14.41
CA ILE A 227 -4.76 -11.96 13.76
C ILE A 227 -4.79 -10.85 14.81
N PHE A 228 -3.86 -9.92 14.70
CA PHE A 228 -3.82 -8.75 15.56
C PHE A 228 -4.91 -7.75 15.14
N ILE A 229 -5.76 -7.34 16.08
CA ILE A 229 -6.90 -6.43 15.85
C ILE A 229 -6.65 -5.04 16.47
N GLY A 230 -5.70 -4.92 17.39
CA GLY A 230 -5.51 -3.68 18.15
C GLY A 230 -6.73 -3.32 19.00
N ASP A 231 -6.82 -2.08 19.47
CA ASP A 231 -7.89 -1.62 20.39
C ASP A 231 -9.27 -1.40 19.74
#